data_AF-A0A643F7N9-F1
#
_entry.id   AF-A0A643F7N9-F1
#
_cell.length_a   1.000
_cell.length_b   1.000
_cell.length_c   1.000
_cell.angle_alpha   90.00
_cell.angle_beta   90.00
_cell.angle_gamma   90.00
#
_symmetry.space_group_name_H-M   'P 1'
#
loop_
_entity.id
_entity.type
_entity.pdbx_description
1 polymer ?
#
loop_
_entity_poly.entity_id
_entity_poly.type
_entity_poly.pdbx_seq_one_letter_code
_entity_poly.pdbx_strand_id
1 'polypeptide(L)'
;MPPTHRSLWTRYLLPVGLMQAPQGDLFLHRAMRVDNLDTLRRWMPHYVKVHGVLAGLLTVAMCAAVSLGLPFWLSLLGALANAGELLLFIVFAGLTLALRLPVPPSGWR
;
A
#
# COMPACT_ATOMS: atom_id res chain seq x y z
N MET A 1 20.96 -9.22 -16.00
CA MET A 1 20.41 -10.31 -15.17
C MET A 1 18.94 -10.44 -15.50
N PRO A 2 18.43 -11.64 -15.83
CA PRO A 2 17.03 -11.81 -16.20
C PRO A 2 16.13 -11.53 -14.98
N PRO A 3 14.93 -10.95 -15.17
CA PRO A 3 14.03 -10.66 -14.07
C PRO A 3 13.54 -11.97 -13.45
N THR A 4 13.99 -12.24 -12.22
CA THR A 4 13.49 -13.34 -11.41
C THR A 4 12.02 -13.06 -11.09
N HIS A 5 11.14 -14.05 -11.28
CA HIS A 5 9.67 -13.99 -11.08
C HIS A 5 9.20 -13.40 -9.72
N ARG A 6 10.11 -13.21 -8.75
CA ARG A 6 9.89 -12.40 -7.54
C ARG A 6 9.62 -10.91 -7.83
N SER A 7 9.70 -10.43 -9.08
CA SER A 7 9.67 -9.01 -9.44
C SER A 7 8.32 -8.41 -9.83
N LEU A 8 7.27 -9.22 -10.07
CA LEU A 8 5.97 -8.71 -10.54
C LEU A 8 4.96 -8.57 -9.40
N TRP A 9 4.69 -9.66 -8.68
CA TRP A 9 3.73 -9.67 -7.57
C TRP A 9 4.06 -8.65 -6.49
N THR A 10 5.33 -8.53 -6.12
CA THR A 10 5.82 -7.52 -5.18
C THR A 10 5.57 -6.10 -5.66
N ARG A 11 5.65 -5.83 -6.97
CA ARG A 11 5.40 -4.52 -7.55
C ARG A 11 3.91 -4.15 -7.52
N TYR A 12 3.03 -5.14 -7.63
CA TYR A 12 1.58 -4.95 -7.61
C TYR A 12 0.98 -4.96 -6.21
N LEU A 13 1.60 -5.65 -5.26
CA LEU A 13 1.13 -5.76 -3.88
C LEU A 13 1.77 -4.75 -2.93
N LEU A 14 2.98 -4.28 -3.25
CA LEU A 14 3.74 -3.41 -2.37
C LEU A 14 4.39 -2.30 -3.20
N PRO A 15 4.55 -1.10 -2.62
CA PRO A 15 5.29 -0.01 -3.26
C PRO A 15 6.81 -0.29 -3.19
N VAL A 16 7.26 -1.33 -3.89
CA VAL A 16 8.67 -1.76 -3.96
C VAL A 16 9.39 -0.94 -5.02
N GLY A 17 10.51 -0.31 -4.64
CA GLY A 17 11.33 0.54 -5.54
C GLY A 17 11.31 2.02 -5.19
N LEU A 18 10.57 2.43 -4.17
CA LEU A 18 10.73 3.75 -3.55
C LEU A 18 11.99 3.71 -2.68
N MET A 19 12.89 4.68 -2.89
CA MET A 19 14.13 4.89 -2.13
C MET A 19 15.33 3.99 -2.48
N GLN A 20 16.04 4.36 -3.54
CA GLN A 20 17.49 4.50 -3.41
C GLN A 20 17.80 6.00 -3.35
N ALA A 21 17.93 6.55 -2.14
CA ALA A 21 18.34 7.94 -2.00
C ALA A 21 19.79 8.07 -2.51
N PRO A 22 20.08 9.04 -3.40
CA PRO A 22 21.44 9.26 -3.85
C PRO A 22 22.25 9.83 -2.70
N GLN A 23 23.48 9.36 -2.55
CA GLN A 23 24.42 9.99 -1.64
C GLN A 23 25.09 11.17 -2.37
N GLY A 24 24.92 12.38 -1.86
CA GLY A 24 25.80 13.52 -2.18
C GLY A 24 25.30 14.57 -3.17
N ASP A 25 24.12 14.45 -3.78
CA ASP A 25 23.59 15.47 -4.72
C ASP A 25 22.14 15.89 -4.39
N LEU A 26 21.98 17.15 -3.99
CA LEU A 26 20.69 17.78 -3.65
C LEU A 26 19.75 17.90 -4.86
N PHE A 27 20.28 18.12 -6.07
CA PHE A 27 19.47 18.20 -7.29
C PHE A 27 18.94 16.83 -7.67
N LEU A 28 19.80 15.81 -7.61
CA LEU A 28 19.41 14.42 -7.83
C LEU A 28 18.39 13.96 -6.79
N HIS A 29 18.56 14.36 -5.53
CA HIS A 29 17.61 14.09 -4.45
C HIS A 29 16.24 14.72 -4.72
N ARG A 30 16.20 15.96 -5.21
CA ARG A 30 14.95 16.67 -5.55
C ARG A 30 14.27 16.05 -6.77
N ALA A 31 15.02 15.72 -7.82
CA ALA A 31 14.51 15.05 -9.02
C ALA A 31 13.89 13.68 -8.68
N MET A 32 14.60 12.86 -7.88
CA MET A 32 14.05 11.58 -7.43
C MET A 32 12.84 11.73 -6.51
N ARG A 33 12.78 12.78 -5.68
CA ARG A 33 11.58 13.03 -4.87
C ARG A 33 10.36 13.29 -5.74
N VAL A 34 10.49 14.07 -6.81
CA VAL A 34 9.41 14.34 -7.77
C VAL A 34 9.00 13.05 -8.48
N ASP A 35 9.95 12.29 -9.01
CA ASP A 35 9.68 11.04 -9.74
C ASP A 35 9.05 9.95 -8.84
N ASN A 36 9.50 9.85 -7.59
CA ASN A 36 8.89 8.97 -6.58
C ASN A 36 7.46 9.40 -6.24
N LEU A 37 7.19 10.70 -6.13
CA LEU A 37 5.84 11.21 -5.86
C LEU A 37 4.89 10.97 -7.05
N ASP A 38 5.36 11.14 -8.27
CA ASP A 38 4.57 10.86 -9.47
C ASP A 38 4.30 9.36 -9.60
N THR A 39 5.31 8.52 -9.34
CA THR A 39 5.15 7.07 -9.26
C THR A 39 4.13 6.68 -8.18
N LEU A 40 4.25 7.22 -6.97
CA LEU A 40 3.30 7.01 -5.89
C LEU A 40 1.88 7.42 -6.31
N ARG A 41 1.71 8.61 -6.88
CA ARG A 41 0.40 9.12 -7.33
C ARG A 41 -0.23 8.22 -8.39
N ARG A 42 0.58 7.67 -9.30
CA ARG A 42 0.14 6.73 -10.34
C ARG A 42 -0.35 5.40 -9.76
N TRP A 43 0.37 4.84 -8.79
CA TRP A 43 0.12 3.48 -8.29
C TRP A 43 -0.76 3.42 -7.04
N MET A 44 -0.84 4.49 -6.24
CA MET A 44 -1.62 4.49 -4.98
C MET A 44 -3.10 4.10 -5.16
N PRO A 45 -3.83 4.63 -6.16
CA PRO A 45 -5.23 4.22 -6.37
C PRO A 45 -5.38 2.72 -6.68
N HIS A 46 -4.36 2.09 -7.26
CA HIS A 46 -4.35 0.65 -7.50
C HIS A 46 -4.16 -0.12 -6.19
N TYR A 47 -3.18 0.25 -5.35
CA TYR A 47 -2.97 -0.39 -4.05
C TYR A 47 -4.21 -0.28 -3.15
N VAL A 48 -4.86 0.89 -3.10
CA VAL A 48 -6.13 1.08 -2.38
C VAL A 48 -7.19 0.09 -2.85
N LYS A 49 -7.34 -0.10 -4.16
CA LYS A 49 -8.32 -1.06 -4.70
C LYS A 49 -7.99 -2.50 -4.33
N VAL A 50 -6.73 -2.92 -4.51
CA VAL A 50 -6.30 -4.30 -4.24
C VAL A 50 -6.51 -4.65 -2.76
N HIS A 51 -6.00 -3.82 -1.85
CA HIS A 51 -6.12 -4.06 -0.40
C HIS A 51 -7.55 -3.89 0.10
N GLY A 52 -8.33 -2.98 -0.49
CA GLY A 52 -9.75 -2.84 -0.17
C GLY A 52 -10.56 -4.09 -0.55
N VAL A 53 -10.34 -4.65 -1.74
CA VAL A 53 -10.98 -5.91 -2.18
C VAL A 53 -10.51 -7.07 -1.29
N LEU A 54 -9.22 -7.15 -0.99
CA LEU A 54 -8.68 -8.22 -0.16
C LEU A 54 -9.22 -8.19 1.28
N ALA A 55 -9.27 -7.01 1.91
CA ALA A 55 -9.89 -6.82 3.23
C ALA A 55 -11.39 -7.17 3.22
N GLY A 56 -12.12 -6.79 2.16
CA GLY A 56 -13.51 -7.16 1.98
C GLY A 56 -13.71 -8.68 1.90
N LEU A 57 -12.92 -9.35 1.07
CA LEU A 57 -12.97 -10.81 0.91
C LEU A 57 -12.62 -11.55 2.20
N LEU A 58 -11.58 -11.09 2.93
CA LEU A 58 -11.21 -11.66 4.23
C LEU A 58 -12.32 -11.47 5.27
N THR A 59 -12.97 -10.31 5.29
CA THR A 59 -14.11 -10.05 6.17
C THR A 59 -15.26 -11.02 5.89
N VAL A 60 -15.62 -11.21 4.62
CA VAL A 60 -16.66 -12.18 4.22
C VAL A 60 -16.28 -13.60 4.61
N ALA A 61 -15.03 -14.01 4.36
CA ALA A 61 -14.53 -15.33 4.73
C ALA A 61 -14.57 -15.56 6.25
N MET A 62 -14.27 -14.54 7.05
CA MET A 62 -14.38 -14.60 8.52
C MET A 62 -15.83 -14.74 8.99
N CYS A 63 -16.76 -13.98 8.41
CA CYS A 63 -18.18 -14.14 8.73
C CYS A 63 -18.69 -15.56 8.41
N ALA A 64 -18.25 -16.13 7.27
CA ALA A 64 -18.57 -17.50 6.90
C ALA A 64 -17.94 -18.52 7.87
N ALA A 65 -16.67 -18.33 8.25
CA ALA A 65 -15.96 -19.18 9.20
C ALA A 65 -16.66 -19.26 10.56
N VAL A 66 -17.12 -18.12 11.08
CA VAL A 66 -17.89 -18.05 12.34
C VAL A 66 -19.23 -18.78 12.17
N SER A 67 -19.92 -18.56 11.06
CA SER A 67 -21.23 -19.19 10.77
C SER A 67 -21.14 -20.72 10.63
N LEU A 68 -20.01 -21.21 10.12
CA LEU A 68 -19.72 -22.65 9.97
C LEU A 68 -19.18 -23.30 11.25
N GLY A 69 -19.03 -22.54 12.35
CA GLY A 69 -18.52 -23.06 13.62
C GLY A 69 -17.06 -23.52 13.56
N LEU A 70 -16.23 -22.88 12.73
CA LEU A 70 -14.82 -23.24 12.62
C LEU A 70 -14.06 -22.99 13.95
N PRO A 71 -12.97 -23.74 14.19
CA PRO A 71 -12.13 -23.59 15.37
C PRO A 71 -11.70 -22.14 15.64
N PHE A 72 -11.74 -21.72 16.91
CA PHE A 72 -11.39 -20.35 17.33
C PHE A 72 -10.01 -19.89 16.82
N TRP A 73 -9.00 -20.75 16.82
CA TRP A 73 -7.66 -20.41 16.34
C TRP A 73 -7.64 -19.99 14.87
N LEU A 74 -8.49 -20.57 14.02
CA LEU A 74 -8.61 -20.18 12.61
C LEU A 74 -9.27 -18.80 12.47
N SER A 75 -10.30 -18.54 13.27
CA SER A 75 -10.96 -17.22 13.32
C SER A 75 -10.00 -16.14 13.83
N LEU A 76 -9.15 -16.46 14.81
CA LEU A 76 -8.13 -15.54 15.33
C LEU A 76 -7.07 -15.20 14.27
N LEU A 77 -6.53 -16.21 13.59
CA LEU A 77 -5.54 -15.99 12.51
C LEU A 77 -6.12 -15.18 11.37
N GLY A 78 -7.35 -15.47 10.96
CA GLY A 78 -8.02 -14.71 9.91
C GLY A 78 -8.38 -13.29 10.33
N ALA A 79 -8.74 -13.06 11.61
CA ALA A 79 -8.94 -11.72 12.15
C ALA A 79 -7.65 -10.90 12.15
N LEU A 80 -6.51 -11.50 12.52
CA LEU A 80 -5.18 -10.89 12.44
C LEU A 80 -4.81 -10.50 11.01
N ALA A 81 -5.01 -11.41 10.04
CA ALA A 81 -4.76 -11.14 8.64
C ALA A 81 -5.65 -10.01 8.10
N ASN A 82 -6.95 -10.04 8.42
CA ASN A 82 -7.90 -9.01 8.02
C ASN A 82 -7.56 -7.64 8.61
N ALA A 83 -7.14 -7.59 9.87
CA ALA A 83 -6.71 -6.34 10.51
C ALA A 83 -5.48 -5.73 9.81
N GLY A 84 -4.53 -6.57 9.39
CA GLY A 84 -3.37 -6.14 8.61
C GLY A 84 -3.77 -5.53 7.26
N GLU A 85 -4.65 -6.21 6.52
CA GLU A 85 -5.15 -5.72 5.22
C GLU A 85 -5.97 -4.43 5.35
N LEU A 86 -6.79 -4.32 6.39
CA LEU A 86 -7.54 -3.10 6.68
C LEU A 86 -6.61 -1.92 6.99
N LEU A 87 -5.55 -2.16 7.77
CA LEU A 87 -4.54 -1.14 8.07
C LEU A 87 -3.83 -0.68 6.79
N LEU A 88 -3.40 -1.60 5.93
CA LEU A 88 -2.80 -1.27 4.64
C LEU A 88 -3.75 -0.45 3.77
N PHE A 89 -5.02 -0.85 3.68
CA PHE A 89 -6.05 -0.10 2.96
C PHE A 89 -6.19 1.34 3.49
N ILE A 90 -6.28 1.52 4.81
CA ILE A 90 -6.39 2.84 5.45
C ILE A 90 -5.17 3.70 5.13
N VAL A 91 -3.96 3.15 5.28
CA VAL A 91 -2.71 3.86 5.00
C VAL A 91 -2.63 4.29 3.54
N PHE A 92 -2.92 3.39 2.59
CA PHE A 92 -2.90 3.71 1.16
C PHE A 92 -4.02 4.69 0.76
N ALA A 93 -5.19 4.60 1.38
CA ALA A 93 -6.28 5.54 1.16
C ALA A 93 -5.89 6.94 1.65
N GLY A 94 -5.31 7.01 2.86
CA GLY A 94 -4.78 8.25 3.43
C GLY A 94 -3.67 8.86 2.56
N LEU A 95 -2.73 8.05 2.06
CA LEU A 95 -1.69 8.49 1.14
C LEU A 95 -2.27 8.96 -0.21
N THR A 96 -3.26 8.25 -0.76
CA THR A 96 -3.95 8.69 -1.98
C THR A 96 -4.60 10.05 -1.80
N LEU A 97 -5.25 10.27 -0.65
CA LEU A 97 -5.88 11.53 -0.32
C LEU A 97 -4.82 12.63 -0.16
N ALA A 98 -3.76 12.37 0.62
CA ALA A 98 -2.65 13.31 0.82
C ALA A 98 -1.99 13.72 -0.50
N LEU A 99 -1.80 12.78 -1.43
CA LEU A 99 -1.24 13.03 -2.77
C LEU A 99 -2.18 13.81 -3.70
N ARG A 100 -3.48 13.91 -3.39
CA ARG A 100 -4.46 14.71 -4.14
C ARG A 100 -4.63 16.12 -3.58
N LEU A 101 -4.24 16.34 -2.32
CA LEU A 101 -4.28 17.69 -1.74
C LEU A 101 -3.24 18.58 -2.43
N PRO A 102 -3.61 19.82 -2.82
CA PRO A 102 -2.64 20.78 -3.31
C PRO A 102 -1.61 21.03 -2.20
N VAL A 103 -0.34 20.87 -2.50
CA VAL A 103 0.73 21.33 -1.61
C VAL A 103 0.58 22.84 -1.50
N PRO A 104 0.35 23.41 -0.30
CA PRO A 104 0.24 24.86 -0.17
C PRO A 104 1.54 25.48 -0.72
N PRO A 105 1.45 26.54 -1.55
CA PRO A 105 2.64 27.23 -2.02
C PRO A 105 3.48 27.61 -0.80
N SER A 106 4.77 27.27 -0.85
CA SER A 106 5.75 27.51 0.20
C SER A 106 5.85 29.02 0.48
N GLY A 107 4.96 29.52 1.33
CA GLY A 107 4.88 30.90 1.79
C GLY A 107 4.39 31.01 3.24
N TRP A 108 4.24 29.88 3.93
CA TRP A 108 3.94 29.82 5.36
C TRP A 108 5.05 29.07 6.09
N ARG A 109 6.21 29.71 6.17
CA ARG A 109 7.12 29.84 7.32
C ARG A 109 8.46 30.35 6.83
#